data_AF-A0A923WY71-F1
#
_entry.id   AF-A0A923WY71-F1
#
_cell.length_a   1.000
_cell.length_b   1.000
_cell.length_c   1.000
_cell.angle_alpha   90.00
_cell.angle_beta   90.00
_cell.angle_gamma   90.00
#
_symmetry.space_group_name_H-M   'P 1'
#
loop_
_entity.id
_entity.type
_entity.pdbx_description
1 polymer ?
#
loop_
_entity_poly.entity_id
_entity_poly.type
_entity_poly.pdbx_seq_one_letter_code
_entity_poly.pdbx_strand_id
1 'polypeptide(L)'
;YITRQTKNPMQVLEQTVAIGTQWGPEAEESFSPVLAVADEKINAEKNQGFYEKDAYLAVIFLTDADDVTPGLSGEDFYRQLVALKDGDRSKILIAAVLPNINNHSSECTTDGHGPIQAFPSLLAVSGALYVDLCSNDFGSRLALFGKYLVQRVATQRIQLDFTPDITTLQVTYGQPGSEESERVEIPRSETGYSFDSGKNQVVISASINVQQKQGSVIFVKAVPANLGNYKNGRLNEI
;
A
#
# COMPACT_ATOMS: atom_id res chain seq x y z
N TYR A 1 -13.68 -9.77 9.42
CA TYR A 1 -12.80 -9.06 8.46
C TYR A 1 -12.85 -9.76 7.11
N ILE A 2 -12.48 -9.07 6.03
CA ILE A 2 -12.56 -9.60 4.66
C ILE A 2 -11.21 -10.24 4.28
N THR A 3 -11.27 -11.43 3.71
CA THR A 3 -10.11 -12.15 3.17
C THR A 3 -10.31 -12.44 1.68
N ARG A 4 -9.28 -12.97 1.01
CA ARG A 4 -9.37 -13.38 -0.39
C ARG A 4 -10.36 -14.52 -0.63
N GLN A 5 -10.70 -15.27 0.42
CA GLN A 5 -11.64 -16.38 0.38
C GLN A 5 -13.07 -15.95 0.74
N THR A 6 -13.27 -14.70 1.17
CA THR A 6 -14.60 -14.16 1.47
C THR A 6 -15.44 -14.14 0.19
N LYS A 7 -16.53 -14.91 0.18
CA LYS A 7 -17.53 -14.85 -0.88
C LYS A 7 -18.27 -13.52 -0.81
N ASN A 8 -18.54 -12.91 -1.96
CA ASN A 8 -19.24 -11.62 -2.07
C ASN A 8 -18.64 -10.53 -1.16
N PRO A 9 -17.34 -10.20 -1.28
CA PRO A 9 -16.65 -9.31 -0.36
C PRO A 9 -17.27 -7.91 -0.28
N MET A 10 -17.90 -7.44 -1.37
CA MET A 10 -18.62 -6.16 -1.37
C MET A 10 -19.81 -6.16 -0.41
N GLN A 11 -20.62 -7.23 -0.41
CA GLN A 11 -21.76 -7.35 0.50
C GLN A 11 -21.31 -7.46 1.95
N VAL A 12 -20.22 -8.20 2.21
CA VAL A 12 -19.63 -8.29 3.55
C VAL A 12 -19.10 -6.93 3.99
N LEU A 13 -18.47 -6.17 3.10
CA LEU A 13 -18.02 -4.81 3.40
C LEU A 13 -19.20 -3.91 3.75
N GLU A 14 -20.24 -3.88 2.93
CA GLU A 14 -21.47 -3.11 3.16
C GLU A 14 -22.12 -3.44 4.52
N GLN A 15 -22.12 -4.72 4.91
CA GLN A 15 -22.67 -5.16 6.20
C GLN A 15 -21.77 -4.88 7.40
N THR A 16 -20.47 -4.67 7.19
CA THR A 16 -19.48 -4.50 8.27
C THR A 16 -19.02 -3.07 8.46
N VAL A 17 -19.14 -2.23 7.43
CA VAL A 17 -18.95 -0.78 7.52
C VAL A 17 -20.18 -0.19 8.20
N ALA A 18 -20.12 -0.09 9.52
CA ALA A 18 -21.13 0.61 10.30
C ALA A 18 -20.92 2.11 10.17
N ILE A 19 -21.65 2.75 9.25
CA ILE A 19 -21.66 4.22 9.13
C ILE A 19 -22.58 4.78 10.21
N GLY A 20 -22.02 5.63 11.07
CA GLY A 20 -22.81 6.41 12.03
C GLY A 20 -23.75 7.34 11.27
N THR A 21 -25.05 7.27 11.56
CA THR A 21 -26.09 8.18 11.00
C THR A 21 -26.74 9.03 12.07
N GLN A 22 -26.30 8.88 13.32
CA GLN A 22 -26.76 9.67 14.45
C GLN A 22 -25.81 10.83 14.65
N TRP A 23 -26.35 12.00 15.02
CA TRP A 23 -25.57 13.18 15.36
C TRP A 23 -24.57 12.86 16.48
N GLY A 24 -23.29 12.96 16.15
CA GLY A 24 -22.17 12.81 17.07
C GLY A 24 -21.65 14.16 17.57
N PRO A 25 -20.65 14.16 18.47
CA PRO A 25 -19.90 15.37 18.78
C PRO A 25 -19.16 15.89 17.53
N GLU A 26 -18.92 17.21 17.46
CA GLU A 26 -18.17 17.89 16.37
C GLU A 26 -16.72 17.39 16.20
N ALA A 27 -16.21 16.65 17.18
CA ALA A 27 -14.89 16.06 17.13
C ALA A 27 -14.92 14.63 17.67
N GLU A 28 -14.20 13.75 16.99
CA GLU A 28 -14.21 12.30 17.24
C GLU A 28 -12.81 11.77 17.56
N GLU A 29 -12.73 10.56 18.11
CA GLU A 29 -11.46 9.83 18.22
C GLU A 29 -11.29 8.90 17.02
N SER A 30 -10.70 9.41 15.95
CA SER A 30 -10.39 8.67 14.74
C SER A 30 -9.06 7.89 14.82
N PHE A 31 -8.07 8.41 15.55
CA PHE A 31 -6.72 7.83 15.62
C PHE A 31 -6.60 6.70 16.64
N SER A 32 -7.22 6.85 17.82
CA SER A 32 -7.13 5.86 18.89
C SER A 32 -7.64 4.46 18.47
N PRO A 33 -8.72 4.30 17.68
CA PRO A 33 -9.17 2.98 17.23
C PRO A 33 -8.15 2.31 16.30
N VAL A 34 -7.44 3.07 15.46
CA VAL A 34 -6.42 2.52 14.54
C VAL A 34 -5.23 1.94 15.33
N LEU A 35 -4.79 2.62 16.39
CA LEU A 35 -3.74 2.11 17.26
C LEU A 35 -4.22 0.90 18.06
N ALA A 36 -5.46 0.94 18.55
CA ALA A 36 -6.04 -0.15 19.34
C ALA A 36 -6.16 -1.46 18.55
N VAL A 37 -6.49 -1.41 17.25
CA VAL A 37 -6.55 -2.62 16.42
C VAL A 37 -5.16 -3.20 16.07
N ALA A 38 -4.10 -2.38 16.17
CA ALA A 38 -2.73 -2.79 15.93
C ALA A 38 -1.98 -3.20 17.21
N ASP A 39 -2.56 -2.97 18.39
CA ASP A 39 -2.01 -3.43 19.67
C ASP A 39 -1.83 -4.95 19.65
N GLU A 40 -0.62 -5.43 19.99
CA GLU A 40 -0.27 -6.85 19.85
C GLU A 40 -1.15 -7.76 20.72
N LYS A 41 -1.54 -7.29 21.92
CA LYS A 41 -2.38 -8.06 22.83
C LYS A 41 -3.81 -8.14 22.32
N ILE A 42 -4.41 -7.00 21.94
CA ILE A 42 -5.76 -6.96 21.36
C ILE A 42 -5.80 -7.76 20.06
N ASN A 43 -4.77 -7.65 19.23
CA ASN A 43 -4.64 -8.41 18.00
C ASN A 43 -4.54 -9.92 18.26
N ALA A 44 -3.78 -10.35 19.27
CA ALA A 44 -3.69 -11.77 19.62
C ALA A 44 -4.98 -12.32 20.25
N GLU A 45 -5.66 -11.55 21.10
CA GLU A 45 -6.81 -12.01 21.90
C GLU A 45 -8.15 -11.86 21.18
N LYS A 46 -8.34 -10.79 20.40
CA LYS A 46 -9.65 -10.40 19.84
C LYS A 46 -9.65 -10.29 18.31
N ASN A 47 -8.58 -9.71 17.74
CA ASN A 47 -8.50 -9.44 16.30
C ASN A 47 -7.56 -10.41 15.58
N GLN A 48 -7.51 -11.69 15.98
CA GLN A 48 -6.50 -12.63 15.53
C GLN A 48 -6.36 -12.65 13.99
N GLY A 49 -5.17 -12.30 13.51
CA GLY A 49 -4.83 -12.24 12.09
C GLY A 49 -5.30 -10.97 11.36
N PHE A 50 -5.79 -9.95 12.07
CA PHE A 50 -6.13 -8.66 11.47
C PHE A 50 -4.90 -7.81 11.19
N TYR A 51 -4.07 -7.59 12.22
CA TYR A 51 -2.81 -6.89 12.07
C TYR A 51 -1.66 -7.89 11.88
N GLU A 52 -0.90 -7.70 10.80
CA GLU A 52 0.33 -8.43 10.52
C GLU A 52 1.51 -7.47 10.46
N LYS A 53 2.57 -7.73 11.25
CA LYS A 53 3.72 -6.85 11.38
C LYS A 53 4.42 -6.59 10.03
N ASP A 54 4.63 -7.65 9.25
CA ASP A 54 5.37 -7.56 7.98
C ASP A 54 4.55 -7.02 6.79
N ALA A 55 3.22 -6.99 6.90
CA ALA A 55 2.33 -6.52 5.85
C ALA A 55 2.35 -4.99 5.70
N TYR A 56 1.89 -4.50 4.55
CA TYR A 56 1.54 -3.08 4.40
C TYR A 56 0.35 -2.75 5.31
N LEU A 57 0.40 -1.59 5.96
CA LEU A 57 -0.72 -1.04 6.71
C LEU A 57 -1.36 0.09 5.90
N ALA A 58 -2.60 -0.14 5.47
CA ALA A 58 -3.41 0.86 4.85
C ALA A 58 -4.50 1.35 5.80
N VAL A 59 -4.55 2.66 6.04
CA VAL A 59 -5.54 3.31 6.89
C VAL A 59 -6.34 4.28 6.03
N ILE A 60 -7.66 4.10 5.98
CA ILE A 60 -8.57 4.96 5.24
C ILE A 60 -9.48 5.61 6.26
N PHE A 61 -9.32 6.91 6.44
CA PHE A 61 -10.24 7.71 7.23
C PHE A 61 -11.39 8.17 6.34
N LEU A 62 -12.60 7.98 6.83
CA LEU A 62 -13.84 8.48 6.23
C LEU A 62 -14.63 9.13 7.36
N THR A 63 -14.52 10.45 7.47
CA THR A 63 -15.13 11.21 8.56
C THR A 63 -15.40 12.65 8.11
N ASP A 64 -16.45 13.25 8.65
CA ASP A 64 -16.81 14.65 8.55
C ASP A 64 -16.35 15.50 9.74
N ALA A 65 -15.74 14.86 10.75
CA ALA A 65 -15.20 15.47 11.96
C ALA A 65 -13.66 15.45 11.98
N ASP A 66 -13.05 16.27 12.85
CA ASP A 66 -11.62 16.19 13.13
C ASP A 66 -11.31 15.16 14.23
N ASP A 67 -10.04 14.76 14.31
CA ASP A 67 -9.55 13.94 15.42
C ASP A 67 -9.19 14.78 16.65
N VAL A 68 -9.71 14.38 17.82
CA VAL A 68 -9.38 14.97 19.13
C VAL A 68 -8.85 13.94 20.12
N THR A 69 -8.15 12.91 19.62
CA THR A 69 -7.56 11.89 20.48
C THR A 69 -6.64 12.55 21.52
N PRO A 70 -6.91 12.43 22.84
CA PRO A 70 -6.19 13.19 23.86
C PRO A 70 -4.67 12.94 23.84
N GLY A 71 -3.90 14.01 23.69
CA GLY A 71 -2.43 13.95 23.70
C GLY A 71 -1.79 13.33 22.45
N LEU A 72 -2.55 13.16 21.37
CA LEU A 72 -2.07 12.56 20.13
C LEU A 72 -2.22 13.54 18.96
N SER A 73 -1.10 14.09 18.49
CA SER A 73 -1.08 14.86 17.24
C SER A 73 -1.11 13.93 16.01
N GLY A 74 -1.46 14.45 14.83
CA GLY A 74 -1.34 13.71 13.57
C GLY A 74 0.10 13.25 13.28
N GLU A 75 1.09 14.05 13.70
CA GLU A 75 2.51 13.68 13.57
C GLU A 75 2.93 12.56 14.52
N ASP A 76 2.48 12.60 15.77
CA ASP A 76 2.72 11.53 16.75
C ASP A 76 2.03 10.24 16.31
N PHE A 77 0.79 10.34 15.84
CA PHE A 77 0.05 9.21 15.29
C PHE A 77 0.81 8.56 14.13
N TYR A 78 1.23 9.35 13.14
CA TYR A 78 2.01 8.81 12.01
C TYR A 78 3.32 8.15 12.47
N ARG A 79 4.03 8.77 13.43
CA ARG A 79 5.25 8.17 14.00
C ARG A 79 4.97 6.82 14.66
N GLN A 80 3.85 6.68 15.37
CA GLN A 80 3.46 5.40 15.95
C GLN A 80 3.16 4.36 14.86
N LEU A 81 2.46 4.72 13.78
CA LEU A 81 2.23 3.81 12.65
C LEU A 81 3.54 3.34 12.01
N VAL A 82 4.50 4.24 11.84
CA VAL A 82 5.83 3.91 11.30
C VAL A 82 6.59 2.98 12.25
N ALA A 83 6.50 3.21 13.57
CA ALA A 83 7.11 2.33 14.56
C ALA A 83 6.52 0.91 14.53
N LEU A 84 5.21 0.76 14.29
CA LEU A 84 4.56 -0.54 14.10
C LEU A 84 5.15 -1.33 12.92
N LYS A 85 5.75 -0.65 11.94
CA LYS A 85 6.40 -1.25 10.75
C LYS A 85 7.93 -1.19 10.81
N ASP A 86 8.50 -1.28 12.00
CA ASP A 86 9.96 -1.29 12.22
C ASP A 86 10.68 -0.08 11.59
N GLY A 87 9.99 1.07 11.51
CA GLY A 87 10.54 2.29 10.91
C GLY A 87 10.32 2.40 9.39
N ASP A 88 9.77 1.38 8.74
CA ASP A 88 9.55 1.37 7.30
C ASP A 88 8.33 2.20 6.89
N ARG A 89 8.57 3.48 6.61
CA ARG A 89 7.56 4.41 6.08
C ARG A 89 6.92 3.94 4.78
N SER A 90 7.60 3.12 3.98
CA SER A 90 7.08 2.68 2.69
C SER A 90 5.89 1.72 2.83
N LYS A 91 5.76 1.05 3.98
CA LYS A 91 4.66 0.15 4.34
C LYS A 91 3.42 0.85 4.88
N ILE A 92 3.46 2.17 5.11
CA ILE A 92 2.31 2.94 5.59
C ILE A 92 1.62 3.63 4.41
N LEU A 93 0.33 3.38 4.25
CA LEU A 93 -0.52 4.00 3.24
C LEU A 93 -1.70 4.65 3.94
N ILE A 94 -1.87 5.95 3.78
CA ILE A 94 -2.98 6.67 4.41
C ILE A 94 -3.79 7.36 3.32
N ALA A 95 -5.11 7.24 3.40
CA ALA A 95 -6.05 8.10 2.71
C ALA A 95 -6.95 8.76 3.76
N ALA A 96 -7.22 10.05 3.58
CA ALA A 96 -8.19 10.77 4.37
C ALA A 96 -9.27 11.32 3.43
N VAL A 97 -10.49 10.85 3.65
CA VAL A 97 -11.68 11.35 2.99
C VAL A 97 -12.36 12.28 3.98
N LEU A 98 -12.27 13.58 3.72
CA LEU A 98 -12.71 14.64 4.63
C LEU A 98 -13.45 15.72 3.83
N PRO A 99 -14.40 16.45 4.44
CA PRO A 99 -15.02 17.61 3.82
C PRO A 99 -13.97 18.66 3.42
N ASN A 100 -14.16 19.30 2.27
CA ASN A 100 -13.29 20.39 1.86
C ASN A 100 -13.68 21.70 2.54
N ILE A 101 -12.91 22.05 3.56
CA ILE A 101 -13.09 23.29 4.34
C ILE A 101 -12.90 24.56 3.50
N ASN A 102 -12.30 24.49 2.31
CA ASN A 102 -12.13 25.65 1.43
C ASN A 102 -13.22 25.74 0.35
N ASN A 103 -13.99 24.67 0.15
CA ASN A 103 -14.99 24.58 -0.91
C ASN A 103 -16.31 24.06 -0.33
N HIS A 104 -16.85 24.83 0.61
CA HIS A 104 -18.12 24.55 1.26
C HIS A 104 -19.26 24.59 0.22
N SER A 105 -19.73 23.43 -0.24
CA SER A 105 -21.14 23.36 -0.59
C SER A 105 -21.93 23.54 0.72
N SER A 106 -23.02 24.30 0.69
CA SER A 106 -23.83 24.61 1.88
C SER A 106 -24.44 23.38 2.58
N GLU A 107 -24.29 22.20 1.98
CA GLU A 107 -24.85 20.92 2.43
C GLU A 107 -23.78 19.95 2.96
N CYS A 108 -22.49 20.33 2.92
CA CYS A 108 -21.38 19.47 3.32
C CYS A 108 -20.30 20.30 4.05
N THR A 109 -20.69 20.80 5.22
CA THR A 109 -19.80 21.50 6.14
C THR A 109 -19.24 20.51 7.15
N THR A 110 -17.98 20.70 7.57
CA THR A 110 -17.48 20.02 8.77
C THR A 110 -18.34 20.41 9.96
N ASP A 111 -18.73 19.44 10.78
CA ASP A 111 -19.30 19.72 12.08
C ASP A 111 -18.17 20.31 12.95
N GLY A 112 -18.26 21.60 13.31
CA GLY A 112 -17.29 22.24 14.21
C GLY A 112 -16.81 23.65 13.83
N HIS A 113 -16.80 24.55 14.82
CA HIS A 113 -16.33 25.95 14.71
C HIS A 113 -14.93 26.18 15.36
N GLY A 114 -14.02 25.19 15.32
CA GLY A 114 -12.69 25.27 15.93
C GLY A 114 -11.53 25.06 14.94
N PRO A 115 -10.29 25.50 15.26
CA PRO A 115 -9.13 25.24 14.41
C PRO A 115 -8.73 23.76 14.47
N ILE A 116 -9.28 23.01 13.53
CA ILE A 116 -9.03 21.59 13.23
C ILE A 116 -7.60 21.44 12.67
N GLN A 117 -6.76 20.59 13.27
CA GLN A 117 -5.33 20.44 12.89
C GLN A 117 -4.81 19.00 12.82
N ALA A 118 -5.54 18.01 13.32
CA ALA A 118 -5.01 16.65 13.40
C ALA A 118 -4.85 16.02 12.01
N PHE A 119 -5.89 16.06 11.18
CA PHE A 119 -5.78 15.56 9.80
C PHE A 119 -4.84 16.40 8.91
N PRO A 120 -4.86 17.74 8.91
CA PRO A 120 -3.88 18.54 8.16
C PRO A 120 -2.43 18.20 8.50
N SER A 121 -2.09 18.04 9.78
CA SER A 121 -0.74 17.65 10.20
C SER A 121 -0.40 16.24 9.75
N LEU A 122 -1.32 15.28 9.91
CA LEU A 122 -1.16 13.91 9.41
C LEU A 122 -0.89 13.87 7.90
N LEU A 123 -1.71 14.58 7.10
CA LEU A 123 -1.56 14.66 5.65
C LEU A 123 -0.18 15.21 5.25
N ALA A 124 0.27 16.27 5.94
CA ALA A 124 1.56 16.91 5.67
C ALA A 124 2.75 15.98 5.91
N VAL A 125 2.75 15.18 6.99
CA VAL A 125 3.89 14.31 7.32
C VAL A 125 3.87 12.95 6.62
N SER A 126 2.68 12.45 6.27
CA SER A 126 2.53 11.11 5.72
C SER A 126 2.56 11.06 4.19
N GLY A 127 2.32 12.20 3.52
CA GLY A 127 2.05 12.22 2.08
C GLY A 127 0.77 11.47 1.71
N ALA A 128 -0.19 11.42 2.64
CA ALA A 128 -1.47 10.75 2.46
C ALA A 128 -2.28 11.32 1.29
N LEU A 129 -3.14 10.48 0.72
CA LEU A 129 -4.10 10.93 -0.27
C LEU A 129 -5.26 11.65 0.42
N TYR A 130 -5.53 12.88 0.00
CA TYR A 130 -6.74 13.60 0.36
C TYR A 130 -7.82 13.38 -0.70
N VAL A 131 -9.05 13.07 -0.25
CA VAL A 131 -10.23 13.00 -1.10
C VAL A 131 -11.33 13.85 -0.47
N ASP A 132 -11.94 14.72 -1.27
CA ASP A 132 -13.06 15.55 -0.83
C ASP A 132 -14.31 14.67 -0.67
N LEU A 133 -14.80 14.56 0.57
CA LEU A 133 -16.02 13.82 0.92
C LEU A 133 -17.25 14.37 0.19
N CYS A 134 -17.28 15.69 -0.04
CA CYS A 134 -18.41 16.41 -0.59
C CYS A 134 -18.46 16.36 -2.13
N SER A 135 -17.44 15.79 -2.76
CA SER A 135 -17.38 15.73 -4.22
C SER A 135 -18.30 14.64 -4.78
N ASN A 136 -19.01 14.98 -5.85
CA ASN A 136 -19.81 14.01 -6.62
C ASN A 136 -18.96 12.86 -7.22
N ASP A 137 -17.64 13.04 -7.32
CA ASP A 137 -16.71 12.01 -7.80
C ASP A 137 -15.97 11.25 -6.67
N PHE A 138 -16.34 11.48 -5.40
CA PHE A 138 -15.73 10.87 -4.22
C PHE A 138 -15.49 9.36 -4.39
N GLY A 139 -16.54 8.60 -4.73
CA GLY A 139 -16.45 7.15 -4.88
C GLY A 139 -15.45 6.72 -5.97
N SER A 140 -15.36 7.47 -7.07
CA SER A 140 -14.39 7.20 -8.14
C SER A 140 -12.95 7.47 -7.69
N ARG A 141 -12.73 8.53 -6.92
CA ARG A 141 -11.41 8.86 -6.35
C ARG A 141 -10.97 7.84 -5.30
N LEU A 142 -11.89 7.40 -4.43
CA LEU A 142 -11.60 6.35 -3.46
C LEU A 142 -11.31 5.01 -4.14
N ALA A 143 -12.03 4.67 -5.22
CA ALA A 143 -11.72 3.49 -6.03
C ALA A 143 -10.33 3.57 -6.69
N LEU A 144 -9.91 4.75 -7.12
CA LEU A 144 -8.56 4.98 -7.64
C LEU A 144 -7.50 4.77 -6.56
N PHE A 145 -7.74 5.20 -5.32
CA PHE A 145 -6.88 4.87 -4.18
C PHE A 145 -6.75 3.36 -3.98
N GLY A 146 -7.87 2.62 -4.03
CA GLY A 146 -7.85 1.17 -3.99
C GLY A 146 -6.95 0.54 -5.07
N LYS A 147 -6.98 1.06 -6.30
CA LYS A 147 -6.08 0.64 -7.38
C LYS A 147 -4.61 0.94 -7.06
N TYR A 148 -4.31 2.13 -6.53
CA TYR A 148 -2.94 2.47 -6.12
C TYR A 148 -2.42 1.60 -4.99
N LEU A 149 -3.27 1.28 -4.02
CA LEU A 149 -2.94 0.37 -2.92
C LEU A 149 -2.60 -1.02 -3.48
N VAL A 150 -3.45 -1.57 -4.35
CA VAL A 150 -3.16 -2.86 -5.00
C VAL A 150 -1.85 -2.80 -5.77
N GLN A 151 -1.62 -1.75 -6.54
CA GLN A 151 -0.37 -1.57 -7.27
C GLN A 151 0.84 -1.55 -6.33
N ARG A 152 0.77 -0.83 -5.21
CA ARG A 152 1.91 -0.70 -4.30
C ARG A 152 2.15 -1.95 -3.45
N VAL A 153 1.10 -2.62 -2.99
CA VAL A 153 1.18 -3.81 -2.14
C VAL A 153 1.52 -5.06 -2.95
N ALA A 154 0.95 -5.21 -4.15
CA ALA A 154 1.16 -6.41 -4.96
C ALA A 154 2.38 -6.31 -5.88
N THR A 155 2.94 -5.12 -6.11
CA THR A 155 4.22 -5.00 -6.82
C THR A 155 5.34 -5.55 -5.97
N GLN A 156 5.99 -6.62 -6.44
CA GLN A 156 7.15 -7.19 -5.76
C GLN A 156 8.43 -6.67 -6.40
N ARG A 157 9.42 -6.36 -5.57
CA ARG A 157 10.75 -5.93 -6.03
C ARG A 157 11.77 -6.93 -5.54
N ILE A 158 12.55 -7.47 -6.46
CA ILE A 158 13.59 -8.46 -6.18
C ILE A 158 14.92 -7.83 -6.55
N GLN A 159 15.71 -7.49 -5.53
CA GLN A 159 17.06 -6.98 -5.71
C GLN A 159 17.96 -8.10 -6.27
N LEU A 160 18.77 -7.78 -7.27
CA LEU A 160 19.77 -8.71 -7.80
C LEU A 160 21.15 -8.40 -7.23
N ASP A 161 21.88 -9.46 -6.90
CA ASP A 161 23.25 -9.39 -6.35
C ASP A 161 24.32 -9.16 -7.44
N PHE A 162 23.92 -9.20 -8.71
CA PHE A 162 24.78 -8.95 -9.86
C PHE A 162 24.02 -8.20 -10.94
N THR A 163 24.74 -7.54 -11.85
CA THR A 163 24.15 -6.90 -13.03
C THR A 163 23.83 -7.97 -14.08
N PRO A 164 22.56 -8.24 -14.41
CA PRO A 164 22.20 -9.28 -15.36
C PRO A 164 22.39 -8.83 -16.81
N ASP A 165 22.70 -9.77 -17.70
CA ASP A 165 22.36 -9.63 -19.11
C ASP A 165 20.83 -9.70 -19.22
N ILE A 166 20.23 -8.54 -19.48
CA ILE A 166 18.78 -8.38 -19.53
C ILE A 166 18.11 -9.28 -20.58
N THR A 167 18.84 -9.78 -21.58
CA THR A 167 18.28 -10.67 -22.61
C THR A 167 18.09 -12.10 -22.10
N THR A 168 18.78 -12.46 -21.01
CA THR A 168 18.73 -13.78 -20.37
C THR A 168 17.85 -13.80 -19.12
N LEU A 169 17.31 -12.64 -18.74
CA LEU A 169 16.46 -12.51 -17.55
C LEU A 169 15.15 -13.27 -17.77
N GLN A 170 14.86 -14.19 -16.87
CA GLN A 170 13.63 -14.96 -16.84
C GLN A 170 13.07 -14.94 -15.43
N VAL A 171 11.75 -14.75 -15.33
CA VAL A 171 11.03 -14.76 -14.05
C VAL A 171 9.97 -15.83 -14.12
N THR A 172 9.95 -16.71 -13.12
CA THR A 172 8.99 -17.81 -13.03
C THR A 172 8.32 -17.84 -11.66
N TYR A 173 7.12 -18.42 -11.59
CA TYR A 173 6.33 -18.60 -10.38
C TYR A 173 6.01 -20.08 -10.17
N GLY A 174 6.28 -20.60 -8.98
CA GLY A 174 6.03 -22.01 -8.66
C GLY A 174 6.35 -22.39 -7.22
N GLN A 175 6.17 -23.67 -6.88
CA GLN A 175 6.52 -24.18 -5.56
C GLN A 175 8.04 -24.31 -5.39
N PRO A 176 8.59 -24.05 -4.19
CA PRO A 176 9.95 -24.44 -3.86
C PRO A 176 10.20 -25.92 -4.17
N GLY A 177 11.28 -26.22 -4.88
CA GLY A 177 11.64 -27.60 -5.25
C GLY A 177 10.88 -28.19 -6.44
N SER A 178 9.94 -27.48 -7.05
CA SER A 178 9.32 -27.93 -8.30
C SER A 178 10.34 -27.89 -9.45
N GLU A 179 10.19 -28.81 -10.40
CA GLU A 179 10.93 -28.77 -11.66
C GLU A 179 10.68 -27.45 -12.40
N GLU A 180 11.66 -26.97 -13.17
CA GLU A 180 11.56 -25.69 -13.90
C GLU A 180 10.40 -25.72 -14.91
N SER A 181 10.10 -26.89 -15.49
CA SER A 181 8.99 -27.12 -16.42
C SER A 181 7.60 -27.03 -15.78
N GLU A 182 7.49 -27.14 -14.46
CA GLU A 182 6.22 -27.02 -13.73
C GLU A 182 5.93 -25.58 -13.30
N ARG A 183 6.88 -24.67 -13.50
CA ARG A 183 6.76 -23.26 -13.13
C ARG A 183 6.09 -22.47 -14.25
N VAL A 184 5.33 -21.47 -13.85
CA VAL A 184 4.67 -20.55 -14.78
C VAL A 184 5.64 -19.42 -15.11
N GLU A 185 6.02 -19.28 -16.37
CA GLU A 185 6.79 -18.13 -16.82
C GLU A 185 5.95 -16.86 -16.76
N ILE A 186 6.53 -15.82 -16.17
CA ILE A 186 5.94 -14.50 -16.08
C ILE A 186 6.44 -13.71 -17.30
N PRO A 187 5.56 -13.21 -18.18
CA PRO A 187 5.99 -12.54 -19.40
C PRO A 187 6.67 -11.20 -19.08
N ARG A 188 7.76 -10.87 -19.79
CA ARG A 188 8.37 -9.55 -19.72
C ARG A 188 7.49 -8.51 -20.43
N SER A 189 6.64 -7.84 -19.68
CA SER A 189 5.59 -6.95 -20.18
C SER A 189 5.10 -6.03 -19.07
N GLU A 190 4.28 -5.04 -19.41
CA GLU A 190 3.66 -4.13 -18.42
C GLU A 190 2.81 -4.86 -17.37
N THR A 191 2.23 -6.01 -17.73
CA THR A 191 1.39 -6.83 -16.85
C THR A 191 2.13 -7.98 -16.19
N GLY A 192 3.40 -8.22 -16.54
CA GLY A 192 4.21 -9.29 -15.96
C GLY A 192 5.38 -8.73 -15.15
N TYR A 193 6.58 -8.63 -15.73
CA TYR A 193 7.72 -8.02 -15.04
C TYR A 193 8.54 -7.06 -15.92
N SER A 194 9.27 -6.16 -15.25
CA SER A 194 10.27 -5.28 -15.83
C SER A 194 11.58 -5.32 -15.05
N PHE A 195 12.67 -4.81 -15.65
CA PHE A 195 13.96 -4.63 -14.98
C PHE A 195 14.28 -3.15 -14.83
N ASP A 196 14.61 -2.74 -13.61
CA ASP A 196 15.04 -1.38 -13.28
C ASP A 196 16.57 -1.38 -13.12
N SER A 197 17.26 -0.97 -14.19
CA SER A 197 18.73 -0.96 -14.25
C SER A 197 19.37 0.06 -13.31
N GLY A 198 18.65 1.12 -12.92
CA GLY A 198 19.16 2.13 -11.99
C GLY A 198 19.27 1.59 -10.56
N LYS A 199 18.40 0.63 -10.21
CA LYS A 199 18.39 -0.03 -8.89
C LYS A 199 18.87 -1.47 -8.92
N ASN A 200 19.18 -2.01 -10.09
CA ASN A 200 19.56 -3.41 -10.31
C ASN A 200 18.54 -4.40 -9.71
N GLN A 201 17.24 -4.20 -10.00
CA GLN A 201 16.16 -5.01 -9.44
C GLN A 201 15.14 -5.43 -10.51
N VAL A 202 14.51 -6.58 -10.29
CA VAL A 202 13.33 -7.01 -11.02
C VAL A 202 12.09 -6.46 -10.33
N VAL A 203 11.18 -5.89 -11.11
CA VAL A 203 9.89 -5.37 -10.64
C VAL A 203 8.79 -6.25 -11.22
N ILE A 204 8.07 -6.94 -10.35
CA ILE A 204 6.93 -7.78 -10.70
C ILE A 204 5.66 -6.93 -10.61
N SER A 205 4.92 -6.85 -11.70
CA SER A 205 3.68 -6.08 -11.80
C SER A 205 2.61 -6.64 -10.86
N ALA A 206 1.90 -5.73 -10.20
CA ALA A 206 0.70 -6.06 -9.43
C ALA A 206 -0.43 -6.71 -10.25
N SER A 207 -0.39 -6.53 -11.58
CA SER A 207 -1.40 -7.06 -12.50
C SER A 207 -1.10 -8.49 -12.98
N ILE A 208 -0.08 -9.13 -12.42
CA ILE A 208 0.25 -10.51 -12.78
C ILE A 208 -0.90 -11.46 -12.45
N ASN A 209 -1.36 -12.19 -13.46
CA ASN A 209 -2.41 -13.19 -13.32
C ASN A 209 -1.79 -14.58 -13.16
N VAL A 210 -1.31 -14.90 -11.96
CA VAL A 210 -0.87 -16.26 -11.59
C VAL A 210 -1.87 -16.88 -10.62
N GLN A 211 -2.24 -18.14 -10.85
CA GLN A 211 -3.04 -18.90 -9.90
C GLN A 211 -2.20 -19.17 -8.65
N GLN A 212 -2.51 -18.45 -7.57
CA GLN A 212 -1.73 -18.58 -6.34
C GLN A 212 -1.96 -19.95 -5.70
N LYS A 213 -0.86 -20.70 -5.54
CA LYS A 213 -0.84 -21.92 -4.72
C LYS A 213 -0.11 -21.60 -3.43
N GLN A 214 -0.63 -22.05 -2.30
CA GLN A 214 -0.03 -21.82 -0.98
C GLN A 214 1.43 -22.30 -0.98
N GLY A 215 2.37 -21.46 -0.54
CA GLY A 215 3.80 -21.77 -0.50
C GLY A 215 4.57 -21.49 -1.80
N SER A 216 3.91 -21.07 -2.88
CA SER A 216 4.62 -20.70 -4.11
C SER A 216 5.41 -19.40 -3.98
N VAL A 217 6.55 -19.34 -4.66
CA VAL A 217 7.50 -18.22 -4.64
C VAL A 217 7.84 -17.77 -6.06
N ILE A 218 8.46 -16.59 -6.17
CA ILE A 218 9.01 -16.08 -7.43
C ILE A 218 10.47 -16.48 -7.53
N PHE A 219 10.87 -16.97 -8.70
CA PHE A 219 12.25 -17.27 -9.05
C PHE A 219 12.72 -16.32 -10.13
N VAL A 220 13.93 -15.80 -9.98
CA VAL A 220 14.61 -14.99 -10.98
C VAL A 220 15.86 -15.71 -11.44
N LYS A 221 16.01 -15.88 -12.75
CA LYS A 221 17.17 -16.49 -13.39
C LYS A 221 17.73 -15.50 -14.40
N ALA A 222 19.04 -15.26 -14.37
CA ALA A 222 19.73 -14.43 -15.35
C ALA A 222 21.21 -14.81 -15.39
N VAL A 223 21.86 -14.58 -16.54
CA VAL A 223 23.32 -14.65 -16.69
C VAL A 223 23.90 -13.29 -16.31
N PRO A 224 25.03 -13.20 -15.58
CA PRO A 224 25.70 -11.92 -15.35
C PRO A 224 26.13 -11.26 -16.67
N ALA A 225 25.93 -9.95 -16.78
CA ALA A 225 26.37 -9.18 -17.94
C ALA A 225 27.90 -9.27 -18.07
N ASN A 226 28.38 -9.68 -19.24
CA ASN A 226 29.81 -9.63 -19.53
C ASN A 226 30.19 -8.19 -19.86
N LEU A 227 30.71 -7.46 -18.87
CA LEU A 227 31.24 -6.09 -19.04
C LEU A 227 32.60 -6.10 -19.75
N GLY A 228 32.74 -6.91 -20.80
CA GLY A 228 33.98 -7.11 -21.54
C GLY A 228 34.72 -5.80 -21.74
N ASN A 229 35.97 -5.75 -21.28
CA ASN A 229 36.82 -4.56 -21.28
C ASN A 229 36.74 -3.81 -22.63
N TYR A 230 35.97 -2.73 -22.67
CA TYR A 230 35.90 -1.80 -23.81
C TYR A 230 37.21 -1.00 -24.01
N LYS A 231 38.31 -1.39 -23.34
CA LYS A 231 39.60 -0.68 -23.31
C LYS A 231 40.60 -1.07 -24.41
N ASN A 232 40.25 -1.93 -25.36
CA ASN A 232 41.18 -2.29 -26.46
C ASN A 232 40.69 -1.84 -27.85
N GLY A 233 40.12 -0.63 -27.95
CA GLY A 233 39.64 -0.05 -29.21
C GLY A 233 40.19 1.33 -29.58
N ARG A 234 41.09 1.94 -28.78
CA ARG A 234 41.89 3.07 -29.27
C ARG A 234 43.02 2.48 -30.12
N LEU A 235 42.72 2.24 -31.39
CA LEU A 235 43.72 2.20 -32.44
C LEU A 235 44.54 3.48 -32.32
N ASN A 236 45.84 3.32 -32.04
CA ASN A 236 46.81 4.35 -32.32
C ASN A 236 46.81 4.53 -33.84
N GLU A 237 46.08 5.53 -34.33
CA GLU A 237 46.39 6.09 -35.64
C GLU A 237 47.72 6.86 -35.50
N ILE A 238 48.63 6.46 -36.40
CA ILE A 238 50.04 6.88 -36.52
C ILE A 238 50.11 8.31 -37.07
#